data_AF-A0A411DEG8-F1
#
_entry.id   AF-A0A411DEG8-F1
#
_cell.length_a   1.000
_cell.length_b   1.000
_cell.length_c   1.000
_cell.angle_alpha   90.00
_cell.angle_beta   90.00
_cell.angle_gamma   90.00
#
_symmetry.space_group_name_H-M   'P 1'
#
loop_
_entity.id
_entity.type
_entity.pdbx_description
1 polymer ?
#
loop_
_entity_poly.entity_id
_entity_poly.type
_entity_poly.pdbx_seq_one_letter_code
_entity_poly.pdbx_strand_id
1 'polypeptide(L)'
;MYYINLLTMIIPILLAVAFLTLLERKVLGYMQLRKGPNIVGPYGLLQPIADAVKLFTKEPMKPLTSSLILFIIAPTLALTLALMMWIPLPMPHPLINMNLSMLFMLALSSLAVYAILWSGWASNSKYALIGALRAVAQTISYEVTLAIII
;
A
#
# COMPACT_ATOMS: atom_id res chain seq x y z
N MET A 1 -16.18 -3.50 21.94
CA MET A 1 -15.56 -2.15 21.87
C MET A 1 -14.24 -2.15 21.09
N TYR A 2 -13.29 -3.06 21.35
CA TYR A 2 -12.02 -3.11 20.59
C TYR A 2 -12.18 -3.29 19.07
N TYR A 3 -13.08 -4.17 18.61
CA TYR A 3 -13.38 -4.33 17.18
C TYR A 3 -13.92 -3.06 16.52
N ILE A 4 -14.69 -2.24 17.26
CA ILE A 4 -15.17 -0.95 16.77
C ILE A 4 -13.98 -0.01 16.58
N ASN A 5 -13.06 0.04 17.56
CA ASN A 5 -11.85 0.84 17.46
C ASN A 5 -10.97 0.46 16.25
N LEU A 6 -10.85 -0.84 15.98
CA LEU A 6 -10.13 -1.37 14.82
C LEU A 6 -10.79 -0.94 13.51
N LEU A 7 -12.13 -1.05 13.39
CA LEU A 7 -12.86 -0.61 12.21
C LEU A 7 -12.75 0.91 12.00
N THR A 8 -12.83 1.69 13.07
CA THR A 8 -12.66 3.14 13.03
C THR A 8 -11.22 3.56 12.69
N MET A 9 -10.23 2.68 12.82
CA MET A 9 -8.87 2.91 12.33
C MET A 9 -8.77 2.58 10.83
N ILE A 10 -9.19 1.38 10.42
CA ILE A 10 -8.97 0.87 9.06
C ILE A 10 -9.78 1.65 8.02
N ILE A 11 -11.06 1.95 8.30
CA ILE A 11 -11.95 2.58 7.32
C ILE A 11 -11.44 3.99 6.93
N PRO A 12 -11.10 4.89 7.88
CA PRO A 12 -10.53 6.18 7.54
C PRO A 12 -9.18 6.10 6.84
N ILE A 13 -8.31 5.13 7.17
CA ILE A 13 -7.03 4.94 6.48
C ILE A 13 -7.27 4.64 4.99
N LEU A 14 -8.18 3.71 4.67
CA LEU A 14 -8.49 3.38 3.28
C LEU A 14 -9.11 4.57 2.53
N LEU A 15 -9.99 5.33 3.19
CA LEU A 15 -10.55 6.57 2.62
C LEU A 15 -9.46 7.63 2.40
N ALA A 16 -8.54 7.80 3.34
CA ALA A 16 -7.44 8.75 3.24
C ALA A 16 -6.52 8.39 2.05
N VAL A 17 -6.19 7.10 1.88
CA VAL A 17 -5.43 6.61 0.72
C VAL A 17 -6.18 6.87 -0.58
N ALA A 18 -7.50 6.67 -0.63
CA ALA A 18 -8.30 6.96 -1.81
C ALA A 18 -8.21 8.46 -2.21
N PHE A 19 -8.39 9.38 -1.25
CA PHE A 19 -8.27 10.82 -1.52
C PHE A 19 -6.84 11.29 -1.76
N LEU A 20 -5.84 10.60 -1.21
CA LEU A 20 -4.42 10.86 -1.51
C LEU A 20 -4.16 10.76 -3.02
N THR A 21 -4.75 9.78 -3.72
CA THR A 21 -4.60 9.65 -5.18
C THR A 21 -5.15 10.85 -5.96
N LEU A 22 -6.27 11.43 -5.50
CA LEU A 22 -6.85 12.64 -6.09
C LEU A 22 -5.95 13.85 -5.83
N LEU A 23 -5.48 13.98 -4.58
CA LEU A 23 -4.59 15.06 -4.17
C LEU A 23 -3.32 15.03 -5.00
N GLU A 24 -2.68 13.86 -5.13
CA GLU A 24 -1.49 13.65 -5.95
C GLU A 24 -1.72 14.13 -7.39
N ARG A 25 -2.78 13.67 -8.06
CA ARG A 25 -3.09 14.06 -9.45
C ARG A 25 -3.36 15.56 -9.59
N LYS A 26 -3.96 16.20 -8.59
CA LYS A 26 -4.22 17.65 -8.62
C LYS A 26 -2.95 18.45 -8.39
N VAL A 27 -2.18 18.13 -7.36
CA VAL A 27 -0.94 18.84 -7.03
C VAL A 27 0.06 18.72 -8.17
N LEU A 28 0.27 17.51 -8.70
CA LEU A 28 1.14 17.30 -9.87
C LEU A 28 0.60 18.02 -11.11
N GLY A 29 -0.72 18.07 -11.30
CA GLY A 29 -1.34 18.84 -12.38
C GLY A 29 -0.95 20.32 -12.28
N TYR A 30 -1.19 20.94 -11.12
CA TYR A 30 -0.90 22.36 -10.91
C TYR A 30 0.60 22.67 -11.02
N MET A 31 1.47 21.80 -10.49
CA MET A 31 2.92 21.92 -10.68
C MET A 31 3.33 21.87 -12.16
N GLN A 32 2.62 21.08 -12.97
CA GLN A 32 2.83 20.93 -14.41
C GLN A 32 2.03 21.94 -15.25
N LEU A 33 1.49 23.01 -14.65
CA LEU A 33 0.68 24.04 -15.33
C LEU A 33 -0.56 23.48 -16.08
N ARG A 34 -1.12 22.36 -15.61
CA ARG A 34 -2.37 21.77 -16.14
C ARG A 34 -3.37 21.51 -15.02
N LYS A 35 -4.64 21.33 -15.36
CA LYS A 35 -5.66 20.97 -14.37
C LYS A 35 -5.59 19.47 -14.06
N GLY A 36 -5.73 19.13 -12.78
CA GLY A 36 -6.01 17.77 -12.34
C GLY A 36 -7.46 17.35 -12.63
N PRO A 37 -7.87 16.17 -12.13
CA PRO A 37 -9.24 15.66 -12.30
C PRO A 37 -10.26 16.65 -11.72
N ASN A 38 -11.14 17.18 -12.57
CA ASN A 38 -12.17 18.16 -12.19
C ASN A 38 -13.57 17.83 -12.73
N ILE A 39 -13.74 16.74 -13.52
CA ILE A 39 -14.97 16.48 -14.29
C ILE A 39 -15.90 15.46 -13.59
N VAL A 40 -15.37 14.37 -13.04
CA VAL A 40 -16.16 13.23 -12.51
C VAL A 40 -17.02 13.61 -11.28
N GLY A 41 -16.77 14.77 -10.66
CA GLY A 41 -17.58 15.33 -9.59
C GLY A 41 -17.20 16.80 -9.34
N PRO A 42 -17.80 17.48 -8.35
CA PRO A 42 -17.40 18.84 -8.00
C PRO A 42 -15.92 18.86 -7.61
N TYR A 43 -15.12 19.61 -8.37
CA TYR A 43 -13.66 19.59 -8.27
C TYR A 43 -13.07 18.16 -8.29
N GLY A 44 -13.69 17.21 -8.99
CA GLY A 44 -13.21 15.84 -9.09
C GLY A 44 -13.30 15.00 -7.82
N LEU A 45 -13.97 15.43 -6.74
CA LEU A 45 -14.04 14.68 -5.46
C LEU A 45 -14.50 13.22 -5.60
N LEU A 46 -15.33 12.92 -6.59
CA LEU A 46 -15.83 11.57 -6.87
C LEU A 46 -14.85 10.70 -7.67
N GLN A 47 -13.70 11.23 -8.10
CA GLN A 47 -12.72 10.49 -8.91
C GLN A 47 -12.21 9.21 -8.23
N PRO A 48 -11.84 9.19 -6.92
CA PRO A 48 -11.34 7.95 -6.29
C PRO A 48 -12.41 6.86 -6.23
N ILE A 49 -13.68 7.24 -6.06
CA ILE A 49 -14.80 6.30 -6.03
C ILE A 49 -15.00 5.69 -7.43
N ALA A 50 -14.96 6.51 -8.48
CA ALA A 50 -15.06 6.04 -9.86
C ALA A 50 -13.90 5.10 -10.23
N ASP A 51 -12.67 5.42 -9.82
CA ASP A 51 -11.49 4.59 -10.05
C ASP A 51 -11.60 3.25 -9.31
N ALA A 52 -12.08 3.25 -8.05
CA ALA A 52 -12.29 2.05 -7.26
C ALA A 52 -13.34 1.13 -7.88
N VAL A 53 -14.54 1.66 -8.21
CA VAL A 53 -15.62 0.90 -8.85
C VAL A 53 -15.12 0.29 -10.16
N LYS A 54 -14.41 1.07 -10.98
CA LYS A 54 -13.83 0.60 -12.25
C LYS A 54 -12.88 -0.58 -12.04
N LEU A 55 -12.00 -0.53 -11.04
CA LEU A 55 -11.05 -1.60 -10.76
C LEU A 55 -11.75 -2.88 -10.27
N PHE A 56 -12.80 -2.76 -9.44
CA PHE A 56 -13.53 -3.93 -8.95
C PHE A 56 -14.43 -4.58 -10.00
N THR A 57 -14.95 -3.81 -10.96
CA THR A 57 -15.75 -4.36 -12.07
C THR A 57 -14.90 -4.94 -13.19
N LYS A 58 -13.60 -4.65 -13.22
CA LYS A 58 -12.72 -5.09 -14.30
C LYS A 58 -12.38 -6.57 -14.13
N GLU A 59 -12.33 -7.30 -15.23
CA GLU A 59 -11.95 -8.70 -15.24
C GLU A 59 -10.56 -8.91 -14.59
N PRO A 60 -10.43 -9.80 -13.59
CA PRO A 60 -9.16 -10.08 -12.95
C PRO A 60 -8.26 -10.89 -13.89
N MET A 61 -7.28 -10.23 -14.49
CA MET A 61 -6.30 -10.87 -15.37
C MET A 61 -5.33 -11.74 -14.57
N LYS A 62 -5.50 -13.07 -14.65
CA LYS A 62 -4.59 -14.06 -14.05
C LYS A 62 -3.78 -14.74 -15.16
N PRO A 63 -2.45 -14.56 -15.23
CA PRO A 63 -1.64 -15.21 -16.26
C PRO A 63 -1.64 -16.74 -16.10
N LEU A 64 -1.75 -17.47 -17.20
CA LEU A 64 -1.74 -18.94 -17.20
C LEU A 64 -0.41 -19.53 -16.69
N THR A 65 0.69 -18.81 -16.90
CA THR A 65 2.04 -19.22 -16.49
C THR A 65 2.35 -18.89 -15.02
N SER A 66 1.45 -18.23 -14.31
CA SER A 66 1.67 -17.75 -12.94
C SER A 66 1.43 -18.83 -11.88
N SER A 67 2.12 -18.72 -10.74
CA SER A 67 1.81 -19.53 -9.56
C SER A 67 0.62 -18.94 -8.81
N LEU A 68 -0.56 -19.54 -9.00
CA LEU A 68 -1.85 -19.00 -8.52
C LEU A 68 -1.87 -18.66 -7.03
N ILE A 69 -1.32 -19.54 -6.17
CA ILE A 69 -1.34 -19.37 -4.71
C ILE A 69 -0.58 -18.10 -4.32
N LEU A 70 0.67 -17.96 -4.78
CA LEU A 70 1.50 -16.81 -4.45
C LEU A 70 1.01 -15.52 -5.11
N PHE A 71 0.45 -15.62 -6.32
CA PHE A 71 -0.11 -14.46 -7.02
C PHE A 71 -1.31 -13.85 -6.27
N ILE A 72 -2.11 -14.67 -5.57
CA ILE A 72 -3.23 -14.20 -4.76
C ILE A 72 -2.77 -13.77 -3.36
N ILE A 73 -1.84 -14.50 -2.74
CA ILE A 73 -1.37 -14.19 -1.38
C ILE A 73 -0.49 -12.92 -1.35
N ALA A 74 0.29 -12.64 -2.39
CA ALA A 74 1.20 -11.50 -2.35
C ALA A 74 0.48 -10.13 -2.17
N PRO A 75 -0.59 -9.81 -2.93
CA PRO A 75 -1.35 -8.58 -2.71
C PRO A 75 -2.07 -8.54 -1.35
N THR A 76 -2.55 -9.68 -0.84
CA THR A 76 -3.19 -9.71 0.49
C THR A 76 -2.19 -9.49 1.60
N LEU A 77 -0.99 -10.10 1.51
CA LEU A 77 0.12 -9.87 2.43
C LEU A 77 0.55 -8.39 2.42
N ALA A 78 0.65 -7.77 1.25
CA ALA A 78 1.01 -6.36 1.15
C ALA A 78 0.01 -5.47 1.89
N LEU A 79 -1.29 -5.69 1.67
CA LEU A 79 -2.34 -4.91 2.32
C LEU A 79 -2.39 -5.15 3.83
N THR A 80 -2.24 -6.39 4.29
CA THR A 80 -2.28 -6.71 5.72
C THR A 80 -1.12 -6.07 6.46
N LEU A 81 0.11 -6.16 5.91
CA LEU A 81 1.28 -5.53 6.51
C LEU A 81 1.16 -4.00 6.51
N ALA A 82 0.70 -3.41 5.41
CA ALA A 82 0.47 -1.97 5.33
C ALA A 82 -0.52 -1.47 6.40
N LEU A 83 -1.59 -2.22 6.69
CA LEU A 83 -2.56 -1.86 7.73
C LEU A 83 -2.02 -2.13 9.15
N MET A 84 -1.23 -3.19 9.37
CA MET A 84 -0.64 -3.50 10.67
C MET A 84 0.35 -2.44 11.14
N MET A 85 1.05 -1.77 10.22
CA MET A 85 1.96 -0.65 10.54
C MET A 85 1.27 0.52 11.27
N TRP A 86 -0.06 0.65 11.20
CA TRP A 86 -0.78 1.74 11.86
C TRP A 86 -1.13 1.46 13.32
N ILE A 87 -1.08 0.19 13.74
CA ILE A 87 -1.53 -0.25 15.05
C ILE A 87 -0.75 0.40 16.22
N PRO A 88 0.60 0.48 16.20
CA PRO A 88 1.37 1.02 17.33
C PRO A 88 1.56 2.53 17.25
N LEU A 89 1.10 3.20 16.17
CA LEU A 89 1.31 4.63 16.00
C LEU A 89 0.50 5.44 17.03
N PRO A 90 1.14 6.31 17.83
CA PRO A 90 0.45 7.11 18.82
C PRO A 90 -0.32 8.26 18.14
N MET A 91 -1.65 8.23 18.20
CA MET A 91 -2.51 9.29 17.67
C MET A 91 -3.68 9.61 18.61
N PRO A 92 -3.55 10.50 19.60
CA PRO A 92 -2.56 10.58 20.69
C PRO A 92 -2.41 9.30 21.54
N HIS A 93 -3.31 8.32 21.42
CA HIS A 93 -3.18 6.98 22.00
C HIS A 93 -3.09 5.95 20.87
N PRO A 94 -2.19 4.96 20.93
CA PRO A 94 -2.12 3.90 19.93
C PRO A 94 -3.27 2.89 20.08
N LEU A 95 -3.60 2.16 19.00
CA LEU A 95 -4.60 1.09 19.05
C LEU A 95 -4.13 -0.05 19.97
N ILE A 96 -2.86 -0.42 19.86
CA ILE A 96 -2.17 -1.32 20.78
C ILE A 96 -0.94 -0.61 21.31
N ASN A 97 -0.92 -0.35 22.62
CA ASN A 97 0.26 0.16 23.28
C ASN A 97 1.28 -0.97 23.49
N MET A 98 2.42 -0.87 22.81
CA MET A 98 3.50 -1.86 22.87
C MET A 98 4.78 -1.19 23.35
N ASN A 99 5.52 -1.83 24.27
CA ASN A 99 6.81 -1.32 24.73
C ASN A 99 7.86 -1.25 23.61
N LEU A 100 7.78 -2.16 22.62
CA LEU A 100 8.71 -2.28 21.50
C LEU A 100 8.07 -1.83 20.17
N SER A 101 7.33 -0.72 20.19
CA SER A 101 6.60 -0.21 19.03
C SER A 101 7.50 0.07 17.82
N MET A 102 8.67 0.68 18.03
CA MET A 102 9.62 0.99 16.95
C MET A 102 10.23 -0.27 16.34
N LEU A 103 10.61 -1.25 17.16
CA LEU A 103 11.13 -2.53 16.68
C LEU A 103 10.05 -3.32 15.90
N PHE A 104 8.80 -3.26 16.36
CA PHE A 104 7.66 -3.86 15.66
C PHE A 104 7.48 -3.27 14.26
N MET A 105 7.54 -1.93 14.13
CA MET A 105 7.46 -1.24 12.84
C MET A 105 8.60 -1.66 11.91
N LEU A 106 9.83 -1.76 12.44
CA LEU A 106 11.00 -2.16 11.66
C LEU A 106 10.91 -3.63 11.19
N ALA A 107 10.42 -4.52 12.06
CA ALA A 107 10.19 -5.91 11.71
C ALA A 107 9.13 -6.04 10.60
N LEU A 108 8.00 -5.32 10.73
CA LEU A 108 6.96 -5.33 9.70
C LEU A 108 7.42 -4.73 8.37
N SER A 109 8.23 -3.66 8.37
CA SER A 109 8.79 -3.12 7.13
C SER A 109 9.68 -4.12 6.41
N SER A 110 10.53 -4.85 7.15
CA SER A 110 11.37 -5.90 6.57
C SER A 110 10.55 -7.05 5.96
N LEU A 111 9.39 -7.36 6.56
CA LEU A 111 8.49 -8.39 6.03
C LEU A 111 7.75 -7.94 4.75
N ALA A 112 7.50 -6.64 4.57
CA ALA A 112 6.82 -6.11 3.39
C ALA A 112 7.59 -6.38 2.08
N VAL A 113 8.90 -6.55 2.16
CA VAL A 113 9.79 -6.90 1.04
C VAL A 113 9.40 -8.24 0.40
N TYR A 114 8.93 -9.21 1.20
CA TYR A 114 8.49 -10.51 0.68
C TYR A 114 7.25 -10.42 -0.19
N ALA A 115 6.34 -9.49 0.08
CA ALA A 115 5.17 -9.29 -0.77
C ALA A 115 5.58 -8.91 -2.20
N ILE A 116 6.60 -8.05 -2.33
CA ILE A 116 7.15 -7.62 -3.62
C ILE A 116 7.85 -8.78 -4.31
N LEU A 117 8.72 -9.51 -3.60
CA LEU A 117 9.46 -10.64 -4.15
C LEU A 117 8.53 -11.74 -4.65
N TRP A 118 7.53 -12.11 -3.84
CA TRP A 118 6.55 -13.14 -4.21
C TRP A 118 5.70 -12.71 -5.41
N SER A 119 5.29 -11.44 -5.49
CA SER A 119 4.54 -10.95 -6.65
C SER A 119 5.33 -11.05 -7.97
N GLY A 120 6.63 -10.71 -7.92
CA GLY A 120 7.51 -10.77 -9.08
C GLY A 120 7.77 -12.21 -9.52
N TRP A 121 8.10 -13.09 -8.59
CA TRP A 121 8.35 -14.51 -8.88
C TRP A 121 7.07 -15.22 -9.35
N ALA A 122 5.93 -14.96 -8.70
CA ALA A 122 4.67 -15.62 -9.03
C ALA A 122 4.16 -15.31 -10.44
N SER A 123 4.49 -14.13 -10.98
CA SER A 123 4.07 -13.71 -12.31
C SER A 123 4.72 -14.49 -13.47
N ASN A 124 5.81 -15.23 -13.20
CA ASN A 124 6.59 -15.99 -14.18
C ASN A 124 7.00 -15.18 -15.44
N SER A 125 7.25 -13.89 -15.26
CA SER A 125 7.79 -12.99 -16.29
C SER A 125 9.19 -12.53 -15.91
N LYS A 126 10.14 -12.63 -16.85
CA LYS A 126 11.54 -12.22 -16.61
C LYS A 126 11.64 -10.74 -16.21
N TYR A 127 10.85 -9.87 -16.84
CA TYR A 127 10.85 -8.44 -16.51
C TYR A 127 10.29 -8.16 -15.11
N ALA A 128 9.23 -8.86 -14.72
CA ALA A 128 8.66 -8.74 -13.38
C ALA A 128 9.64 -9.24 -12.31
N LEU A 129 10.35 -10.34 -12.57
CA LEU A 129 11.37 -10.85 -11.66
C LEU A 129 12.54 -9.87 -11.50
N ILE A 130 13.06 -9.29 -12.60
CA ILE A 130 14.12 -8.26 -12.54
C ILE A 130 13.63 -7.04 -11.75
N GLY A 131 12.39 -6.59 -11.99
CA GLY A 131 11.78 -5.49 -11.23
C GLY A 131 11.68 -5.77 -9.73
N ALA A 132 11.27 -6.98 -9.36
CA ALA A 132 11.18 -7.38 -7.96
C ALA A 132 12.55 -7.46 -7.29
N LEU A 133 13.57 -8.04 -7.95
CA LEU A 133 14.93 -8.08 -7.40
C LEU A 133 15.51 -6.68 -7.21
N ARG A 134 15.25 -5.75 -8.13
CA ARG A 134 15.67 -4.34 -7.99
C ARG A 134 14.98 -3.64 -6.82
N ALA A 135 13.67 -3.83 -6.68
CA ALA A 135 12.91 -3.26 -5.57
C ALA A 135 13.40 -3.82 -4.22
N VAL A 136 13.64 -5.14 -4.14
CA VAL A 136 14.17 -5.80 -2.93
C VAL A 136 15.57 -5.28 -2.57
N ALA A 137 16.47 -5.17 -3.54
CA ALA A 137 17.81 -4.62 -3.30
C ALA A 137 17.73 -3.17 -2.80
N GLN A 138 16.82 -2.38 -3.34
CA GLN A 138 16.57 -1.01 -2.90
C GLN A 138 16.03 -0.96 -1.46
N THR A 139 14.99 -1.73 -1.13
CA THR A 139 14.38 -1.69 0.20
C THR A 139 15.35 -2.11 1.29
N ILE A 140 16.09 -3.20 1.08
CA ILE A 140 17.08 -3.68 2.06
C ILE A 140 18.19 -2.62 2.27
N SER A 141 18.63 -1.95 1.20
CA SER A 141 19.66 -0.91 1.31
C SER A 141 19.21 0.27 2.19
N TYR A 142 17.95 0.70 2.05
CA TYR A 142 17.40 1.78 2.87
C TYR A 142 17.04 1.33 4.30
N GLU A 143 16.66 0.06 4.49
CA GLU A 143 16.35 -0.51 5.81
C GLU A 143 17.56 -0.48 6.74
N VAL A 144 18.76 -0.77 6.24
CA VAL A 144 19.98 -0.71 7.06
C VAL A 144 20.17 0.70 7.64
N THR A 145 20.04 1.73 6.80
CA THR A 145 20.17 3.12 7.27
C THR A 145 19.03 3.51 8.22
N LEU A 146 17.80 3.07 7.94
CA LEU A 146 16.64 3.34 8.79
C LEU A 146 16.81 2.73 10.19
N ALA A 147 17.34 1.49 10.26
CA ALA A 147 17.58 0.78 11.51
C ALA A 147 18.64 1.44 12.40
N ILE A 148 19.61 2.13 11.81
CA ILE A 148 20.66 2.83 12.56
C ILE A 148 20.19 4.21 13.03
N ILE A 149 19.29 4.86 12.28
CA ILE A 149 18.76 6.19 12.62
C ILE A 149 17.75 6.11 13.78
N ILE A 150 16.98 5.02 13.86
CA ILE A 150 15.99 4.75 14.92
C ILE A 150 16.68 4.37 16.22
#